data_AF-A0A414B861-F1
#
_entry.id   AF-A0A414B861-F1
#
_cell.length_a   1.000
_cell.length_b   1.000
_cell.length_c   1.000
_cell.angle_alpha   90.00
_cell.angle_beta   90.00
_cell.angle_gamma   90.00
#
_symmetry.space_group_name_H-M   'P 1'
#
loop_
_entity.id
_entity.type
_entity.pdbx_description
1 polymer ?
#
loop_
_entity_poly.entity_id
_entity_poly.type
_entity_poly.pdbx_seq_one_letter_code
_entity_poly.pdbx_strand_id
1 'polypeptide(L)'
;MERVSKYADKILIKISKKNSLSDKFLEKHDNEITALIEHNYITYSQYSSSSDYQITDAGQAYLEYLKRDFIRFVIPTTLSIIAIIISIAAIVLAPFWNAFFTKLYHL
;
A
#
# COMPACT_ATOMS: atom_id res chain seq x y z
N MET A 1 -17.52 -3.36 -10.79
CA MET A 1 -16.18 -3.97 -10.87
C MET A 1 -16.09 -5.00 -9.76
N GLU A 2 -15.94 -6.25 -10.13
CA GLU A 2 -15.67 -7.34 -9.18
C GLU A 2 -14.25 -7.15 -8.63
N ARG A 3 -14.11 -7.13 -7.30
CA ARG A 3 -12.80 -6.96 -6.66
C ARG A 3 -12.10 -8.30 -6.63
N VAL A 4 -10.87 -8.34 -7.11
CA VAL A 4 -9.92 -9.43 -6.84
C VAL A 4 -9.53 -9.43 -5.37
N SER A 5 -8.91 -10.52 -4.91
CA SER A 5 -8.47 -10.63 -3.53
C SER A 5 -7.48 -9.52 -3.15
N LYS A 6 -7.47 -9.11 -1.88
CA LYS A 6 -6.51 -8.11 -1.34
C LYS A 6 -5.05 -8.53 -1.54
N TYR A 7 -4.79 -9.83 -1.71
CA TYR A 7 -3.46 -10.34 -2.03
C TYR A 7 -3.12 -10.09 -3.50
N ALA A 8 -4.05 -10.34 -4.43
CA ALA A 8 -3.89 -10.01 -5.84
C ALA A 8 -3.70 -8.50 -6.08
N ASP A 9 -4.41 -7.64 -5.34
CA ASP A 9 -4.19 -6.18 -5.38
C ASP A 9 -2.71 -5.83 -5.12
N LYS A 10 -2.10 -6.45 -4.11
CA LYS A 10 -0.69 -6.21 -3.76
C LYS A 10 0.25 -6.72 -4.84
N ILE A 11 -0.08 -7.84 -5.48
CA ILE A 11 0.73 -8.39 -6.57
C ILE A 11 0.65 -7.47 -7.79
N LEU A 12 -0.54 -7.00 -8.17
CA LEU A 12 -0.72 -6.03 -9.26
C LEU A 12 0.10 -4.75 -9.05
N ILE A 13 0.09 -4.19 -7.83
CA ILE A 13 0.92 -3.02 -7.47
C ILE A 13 2.43 -3.33 -7.56
N LYS A 14 2.85 -4.56 -7.28
CA LYS A 14 4.26 -4.95 -7.41
C LYS A 14 4.66 -5.11 -8.87
N ILE A 15 3.79 -5.72 -9.68
CA ILE A 15 3.98 -5.86 -11.13
C ILE A 15 4.08 -4.46 -11.76
N SER A 16 3.21 -3.52 -11.38
CA SER A 16 3.23 -2.15 -11.91
C SER A 16 4.48 -1.33 -11.59
N LYS A 17 5.29 -1.78 -10.63
CA LYS A 17 6.50 -1.08 -10.18
C LYS A 17 7.79 -1.76 -10.64
N LYS A 18 7.70 -2.98 -11.15
CA LYS A 18 8.87 -3.77 -11.54
C LYS A 18 8.94 -3.85 -13.06
N ASN A 19 10.11 -3.55 -13.60
CA ASN A 19 10.39 -3.73 -15.03
C ASN A 19 10.65 -5.18 -15.42
N SER A 20 10.93 -6.06 -14.45
CA SER A 20 11.07 -7.50 -14.67
C SER A 20 10.70 -8.29 -13.42
N LEU A 21 10.00 -9.40 -13.63
CA LEU A 21 9.60 -10.32 -12.57
C LEU A 21 10.53 -11.53 -12.61
N SER A 22 10.98 -11.98 -11.44
CA SER A 22 11.78 -13.20 -11.32
C SER A 22 10.86 -14.41 -11.38
N ASP A 23 11.32 -15.52 -11.97
CA ASP A 23 10.57 -16.77 -12.04
C ASP A 23 10.11 -17.26 -10.65
N LYS A 24 10.95 -17.11 -9.61
CA LYS A 24 10.57 -17.44 -8.22
C LYS A 24 9.40 -16.61 -7.70
N PHE A 25 9.25 -15.38 -8.18
CA PHE A 25 8.12 -14.53 -7.83
C PHE A 25 6.85 -15.00 -8.53
N LEU A 26 6.96 -15.39 -9.80
CA LEU A 26 5.85 -15.90 -10.59
C LEU A 26 5.32 -17.20 -10.00
N GLU A 27 6.20 -18.17 -9.74
CA GLU A 27 5.84 -19.46 -9.15
C GLU A 27 5.18 -19.31 -7.77
N LYS A 28 5.68 -18.38 -6.95
CA LYS A 28 5.13 -18.12 -5.62
C LYS A 28 3.73 -17.48 -5.65
N HIS A 29 3.39 -16.77 -6.72
CA HIS A 29 2.18 -15.95 -6.81
C HIS A 29 1.30 -16.34 -8.01
N ASP A 30 1.41 -17.58 -8.46
CA ASP A 30 0.78 -18.09 -9.68
C ASP A 30 -0.77 -17.97 -9.63
N ASN A 31 -1.35 -18.29 -8.47
CA ASN A 31 -2.79 -18.17 -8.25
C ASN A 31 -3.28 -16.70 -8.38
N GLU A 32 -2.55 -15.76 -7.78
CA GLU A 32 -2.90 -14.34 -7.87
C GLU A 32 -2.69 -13.80 -9.28
N ILE A 33 -1.64 -14.22 -9.97
CA ILE A 33 -1.35 -13.84 -11.35
C ILE A 33 -2.46 -14.35 -12.28
N THR A 34 -2.88 -15.60 -12.10
CA THR A 34 -3.99 -16.20 -12.85
C THR A 34 -5.27 -15.39 -12.66
N ALA A 35 -5.62 -15.04 -11.42
CA ALA A 35 -6.79 -14.19 -11.16
C ALA A 35 -6.67 -12.81 -11.84
N LEU A 36 -5.48 -12.19 -11.82
CA LEU A 36 -5.27 -10.90 -12.49
C LEU A 36 -5.41 -11.00 -14.02
N ILE A 37 -5.07 -12.15 -14.62
CA ILE A 37 -5.28 -12.42 -16.04
C ILE A 37 -6.76 -12.66 -16.34
N GLU A 38 -7.46 -13.45 -15.53
CA GLU A 38 -8.90 -13.72 -15.68
C GLU A 38 -9.73 -12.43 -15.63
N HIS A 39 -9.32 -11.48 -14.78
CA HIS A 39 -9.94 -10.16 -14.69
C HIS A 39 -9.43 -9.15 -15.75
N ASN A 40 -8.57 -9.58 -16.67
CA ASN A 40 -7.98 -8.76 -17.73
C ASN A 40 -7.24 -7.51 -17.19
N TYR A 41 -6.61 -7.61 -16.02
CA TYR A 41 -5.79 -6.52 -15.45
C TYR A 41 -4.34 -6.58 -15.93
N ILE A 42 -3.85 -7.77 -16.27
CA ILE A 42 -2.52 -7.99 -16.83
C ILE A 42 -2.60 -8.91 -18.04
N THR A 43 -1.70 -8.73 -18.99
CA THR A 43 -1.51 -9.62 -20.12
C THR A 43 -0.09 -10.17 -20.11
N TYR A 44 0.05 -11.41 -20.57
CA TYR A 44 1.32 -12.07 -20.72
C TYR A 44 1.82 -11.87 -22.16
N SER A 45 2.96 -11.22 -22.33
CA SER A 45 3.65 -11.15 -23.62
C SER A 45 4.92 -12.01 -23.57
N GLN A 46 4.96 -13.04 -24.40
CA GLN A 46 6.15 -13.89 -24.52
C GLN A 46 7.00 -13.39 -25.68
N TYR A 47 8.02 -12.60 -25.38
CA TYR A 47 9.10 -12.31 -26.33
C TYR A 47 10.31 -13.19 -26.01
N SER A 48 11.05 -13.58 -27.05
CA SER A 48 11.99 -14.72 -27.13
C SER A 48 13.07 -14.87 -26.05
N SER A 49 13.18 -13.95 -25.09
CA SER A 49 14.11 -14.04 -23.96
C SER A 49 13.63 -13.33 -22.68
N SER A 50 12.37 -12.89 -22.62
CA SER A 50 11.82 -12.23 -21.42
C SER A 50 10.31 -12.42 -21.34
N SER A 51 9.85 -13.02 -20.24
CA SER A 51 8.45 -13.08 -19.82
C SER A 51 8.10 -11.74 -19.18
N ASP A 52 7.46 -10.85 -19.94
CA ASP A 52 7.04 -9.55 -19.41
C ASP A 52 5.52 -9.46 -19.31
N TYR A 53 5.07 -9.04 -18.13
CA TYR A 53 3.65 -8.86 -17.82
C TYR A 53 3.30 -7.40 -18.04
N GLN A 54 2.46 -7.14 -19.02
CA GLN A 54 2.00 -5.80 -19.32
C GLN A 54 0.68 -5.52 -18.60
N ILE A 55 0.53 -4.31 -18.07
CA ILE A 55 -0.72 -3.89 -17.44
C ILE A 55 -1.63 -3.33 -18.52
N THR A 56 -2.86 -3.83 -18.56
CA THR A 56 -3.89 -3.37 -19.50
C THR A 56 -4.46 -2.02 -19.06
N ASP A 57 -5.20 -1.34 -19.95
CA ASP A 57 -5.93 -0.12 -19.60
C ASP A 57 -6.91 -0.35 -18.42
N ALA A 58 -7.54 -1.53 -18.37
CA ALA A 58 -8.41 -1.92 -17.26
C ALA A 58 -7.63 -2.10 -15.95
N GLY A 59 -6.45 -2.72 -16.00
CA GLY A 59 -5.55 -2.85 -14.87
C GLY A 59 -5.03 -1.50 -14.36
N GLN A 60 -4.73 -0.56 -15.27
CA GLN A 60 -4.34 0.80 -14.91
C GLN A 60 -5.48 1.55 -14.22
N ALA A 61 -6.70 1.50 -14.76
CA ALA A 61 -7.87 2.12 -14.12
C ALA A 61 -8.13 1.54 -12.72
N TYR A 62 -7.95 0.23 -12.55
CA TYR A 62 -8.09 -0.42 -11.26
C TYR A 62 -6.99 0.00 -10.27
N LEU A 63 -5.74 0.16 -10.73
CA LEU A 63 -4.65 0.69 -9.91
C LEU A 63 -4.92 2.13 -9.44
N GLU A 64 -5.47 2.98 -10.30
CA GLU A 64 -5.86 4.33 -9.91
C GLU A 64 -6.98 4.32 -8.86
N TYR A 65 -7.95 3.42 -9.02
CA TYR A 65 -9.00 3.21 -8.03
C TYR A 65 -8.41 2.80 -6.67
N LEU A 66 -7.50 1.82 -6.64
CA LEU A 66 -6.81 1.39 -5.41
C LEU A 66 -6.02 2.54 -4.77
N LYS A 67 -5.33 3.36 -5.58
CA LYS A 67 -4.57 4.52 -5.10
C LYS A 67 -5.50 5.59 -4.49
N ARG A 68 -6.63 5.88 -5.13
CA ARG A 68 -7.63 6.82 -4.62
C ARG A 68 -8.24 6.32 -3.31
N ASP A 69 -8.58 5.04 -3.22
CA ASP A 69 -9.12 4.41 -2.01
C ASP A 69 -8.13 4.53 -0.84
N PHE A 70 -6.85 4.25 -1.10
CA PHE A 70 -5.78 4.39 -0.11
C PHE A 70 -5.64 5.84 0.40
N ILE A 71 -5.63 6.82 -0.51
CA ILE A 71 -5.52 8.24 -0.14
C ILE A 71 -6.76 8.70 0.63
N ARG A 72 -7.95 8.28 0.21
CA ARG A 72 -9.22 8.75 0.78
C ARG A 72 -9.49 8.18 2.17
N PHE A 73 -9.05 6.96 2.44
CA PHE A 73 -9.40 6.27 3.69
C PHE A 73 -8.20 5.98 4.58
N VAL A 74 -7.10 5.48 4.04
CA VAL A 74 -5.97 5.04 4.88
C VAL A 74 -5.22 6.23 5.46
N ILE A 75 -4.86 7.22 4.63
CA ILE A 75 -4.11 8.41 5.07
C ILE A 75 -4.81 9.18 6.19
N PRO A 76 -6.09 9.60 6.06
CA PRO A 76 -6.74 10.36 7.12
C PRO A 76 -6.97 9.51 8.39
N THR A 77 -7.25 8.21 8.24
CA THR A 77 -7.43 7.33 9.40
C THR A 77 -6.13 7.16 10.18
N THR A 78 -5.01 6.92 9.52
CA THR A 78 -3.71 6.80 10.19
C THR A 78 -3.29 8.10 10.84
N LEU A 79 -3.50 9.24 10.17
CA LEU A 79 -3.22 10.56 10.74
C LEU A 79 -4.06 10.82 11.99
N SER A 80 -5.34 10.46 11.97
CA SER A 80 -6.24 10.58 13.12
C SER A 80 -5.77 9.72 14.30
N ILE A 81 -5.40 8.46 14.06
CA ILE A 81 -4.87 7.57 15.10
C ILE A 81 -3.59 8.15 15.72
N ILE A 82 -2.66 8.66 14.90
CA ILE A 82 -1.43 9.28 15.37
C ILE A 82 -1.74 10.52 16.22
N ALA A 83 -2.68 11.36 15.78
CA ALA A 83 -3.09 12.55 16.52
C ALA A 83 -3.68 12.20 17.90
N ILE A 84 -4.48 11.13 17.97
CA ILE A 84 -5.03 10.63 19.25
C ILE A 84 -3.91 10.18 20.18
N ILE A 85 -2.93 9.41 19.68
CA ILE A 85 -1.79 8.94 20.48
C ILE A 85 -0.99 10.12 21.02
N ILE A 86 -0.70 11.13 20.18
CA ILE A 86 0.01 12.34 20.57
C ILE A 86 -0.79 13.11 21.64
N SER A 87 -2.11 13.23 21.46
CA SER A 87 -2.99 13.90 22.44
C SER A 87 -2.93 13.21 23.80
N ILE A 88 -2.99 11.87 23.84
CA ILE A 88 -2.91 11.10 25.08
C ILE A 88 -1.53 11.27 25.72
N ALA A 89 -0.45 11.15 24.92
CA ALA A 89 0.91 11.33 25.40
C ALA A 89 1.13 12.72 26.00
N ALA A 90 0.60 13.77 25.36
CA ALA A 90 0.68 15.15 25.86
C ALA A 90 -0.01 15.31 27.22
N ILE A 91 -1.20 14.72 27.40
CA ILE A 91 -1.94 14.77 28.68
C ILE A 91 -1.14 14.07 29.79
N VAL A 92 -0.60 12.88 29.49
CA VAL A 92 0.16 12.08 30.47
C VAL A 92 1.48 12.77 30.83
N LEU A 93 2.15 13.42 29.86
CA LEU A 93 3.43 14.09 30.05
C LEU A 93 3.31 15.53 30.58
N ALA A 94 2.13 16.15 30.54
CA ALA A 94 1.90 17.52 31.01
C ALA A 94 2.44 17.78 32.45
N PRO A 95 2.15 16.95 33.47
CA PRO A 95 2.69 17.17 34.81
C PRO A 95 4.21 17.01 34.88
N PHE A 96 4.79 16.09 34.08
CA PHE A 96 6.24 15.94 33.99
C PHE A 96 6.90 17.17 33.39
N TRP A 97 6.35 17.70 32.29
CA TRP A 97 6.88 18.89 31.64
C TRP A 97 6.80 20.13 32.54
N ASN A 98 5.69 20.31 33.25
CA ASN A 98 5.55 21.39 34.23
C ASN A 98 6.63 21.29 35.32
N ALA A 99 6.81 20.12 35.94
CA ALA A 99 7.83 19.93 36.98
C ALA A 99 9.26 20.16 36.47
N PHE A 100 9.57 19.69 35.25
CA PHE A 100 10.88 19.91 34.63
C PHE A 100 11.15 21.40 34.38
N PHE A 101 10.20 22.12 33.78
CA PHE A 101 10.39 23.53 33.44
C PHE A 101 10.40 24.44 34.66
N THR A 102 9.57 24.18 35.67
CA THR A 102 9.64 24.90 36.95
C THR A 102 11.03 24.78 37.57
N LYS A 103 11.61 23.57 37.58
CA LYS A 103 12.96 23.35 38.10
C LYS A 103 14.06 23.98 37.24
N LEU A 104 13.89 23.98 35.92
CA LEU A 104 14.89 24.53 34.99
C LEU A 104 14.95 26.06 35.04
N TYR A 105 13.79 26.72 35.14
CA TYR A 105 13.67 28.18 35.05
C TYR A 105 13.54 28.89 36.40
N HIS A 106 13.55 28.16 37.54
CA HIS A 106 13.34 28.74 38.87
C HIS A 106 12.08 29.64 38.92
N LEU A 107 11.02 29.20 38.23
CA LEU A 107 9.68 29.80 38.27
C LEU A 107 8.96 29.45 39.57
#